data_AF-A0A938DCT5-F1
#
_entry.id   AF-A0A938DCT5-F1
#
_cell.length_a   1.000
_cell.length_b   1.000
_cell.length_c   1.000
_cell.angle_alpha   90.00
_cell.angle_beta   90.00
_cell.angle_gamma   90.00
#
_symmetry.space_group_name_H-M   'P 1'
#
loop_
_entity.id
_entity.type
_entity.pdbx_description
1 polymer ?
#
loop_
_entity_poly.entity_id
_entity_poly.type
_entity_poly.pdbx_seq_one_letter_code
_entity_poly.pdbx_strand_id
1 'polypeptide(L)'
;MTTPTTTHFASAARVLSDAVHAAGLVVPGFRCPPRVIGVDRTVRRAPGGVGGVVAVRLTDRPFTAAVSDMIEGVVVLNNLAPPEADRVRTLLWRSMLHFTVQLTATTNDSHRSADTGVPRVA
;
A
#
# COMPACT_ATOMS: atom_id res chain seq x y z
N MET A 1 -18.55 -8.86 0.24
CA MET A 1 -18.46 -8.01 -0.97
C MET A 1 -16.99 -7.72 -1.21
N THR A 2 -16.36 -8.27 -2.25
CA THR A 2 -14.92 -8.12 -2.48
C THR A 2 -14.61 -6.67 -2.84
N THR A 3 -13.96 -5.93 -1.94
CA THR A 3 -13.51 -4.56 -2.20
C THR A 3 -12.65 -4.53 -3.47
N PRO A 4 -12.91 -3.62 -4.43
CA PRO A 4 -12.17 -3.58 -5.68
C PRO A 4 -10.68 -3.29 -5.41
N THR A 5 -9.80 -3.89 -6.22
CA THR A 5 -8.33 -3.82 -6.08
C THR A 5 -7.78 -2.38 -6.07
N THR A 6 -8.48 -1.46 -6.74
CA THR A 6 -8.19 -0.03 -6.76
C THR A 6 -8.42 0.64 -5.39
N THR A 7 -9.43 0.23 -4.64
CA THR A 7 -9.67 0.72 -3.27
C THR A 7 -8.60 0.21 -2.32
N HIS A 8 -8.21 -1.07 -2.41
CA HIS A 8 -7.08 -1.60 -1.63
C HIS A 8 -5.79 -0.83 -1.92
N PHE A 9 -5.52 -0.54 -3.20
CA PHE A 9 -4.37 0.27 -3.59
C PHE A 9 -4.42 1.67 -2.98
N ALA A 10 -5.56 2.37 -3.06
CA ALA A 10 -5.70 3.72 -2.52
C ALA A 10 -5.47 3.76 -1.00
N SER A 11 -6.01 2.78 -0.27
CA SER A 11 -5.80 2.67 1.18
C SER A 11 -4.34 2.37 1.53
N ALA A 12 -3.69 1.42 0.85
CA ALA A 12 -2.28 1.12 1.05
C ALA A 12 -1.39 2.33 0.73
N ALA A 13 -1.68 3.04 -0.36
CA ALA A 13 -0.94 4.25 -0.74
C ALA A 13 -1.04 5.33 0.35
N ARG A 14 -2.20 5.48 0.99
CA ARG A 14 -2.38 6.41 2.09
C ARG A 14 -1.55 6.02 3.32
N VAL A 15 -1.70 4.78 3.79
CA VAL A 15 -0.96 4.26 4.94
C VAL A 15 0.55 4.40 4.75
N LEU A 16 1.06 4.04 3.57
CA LEU A 16 2.47 4.19 3.25
C LEU A 16 2.88 5.66 3.18
N SER A 17 2.07 6.54 2.57
CA SER A 17 2.37 7.97 2.50
C SER A 17 2.52 8.59 3.89
N ASP A 18 1.61 8.26 4.80
CA ASP A 18 1.62 8.76 6.17
C ASP A 18 2.86 8.26 6.92
N ALA A 19 3.22 6.97 6.79
CA ALA A 19 4.40 6.40 7.41
C ALA A 19 5.72 6.97 6.86
N VAL A 20 5.80 7.19 5.55
CA VAL A 20 6.97 7.80 4.88
C VAL A 20 7.12 9.26 5.33
N HIS A 21 6.02 10.01 5.40
CA HIS A 21 6.02 11.38 5.88
C HIS A 21 6.48 11.47 7.34
N ALA A 22 5.95 10.60 8.21
CA ALA A 22 6.33 10.53 9.62
C ALA A 22 7.81 10.18 9.82
N ALA A 23 8.42 9.46 8.88
CA ALA A 23 9.85 9.16 8.86
C ALA A 23 10.72 10.32 8.32
N GLY A 24 10.14 11.46 7.95
CA GLY A 24 10.87 12.61 7.39
C GLY A 24 11.37 12.39 5.95
N LEU A 25 10.82 11.40 5.25
CA LEU A 25 11.24 11.04 3.89
C LEU A 25 10.35 11.71 2.84
N VAL A 26 10.87 11.76 1.61
CA VAL A 26 10.12 12.24 0.45
C VAL A 26 9.06 11.21 0.07
N VAL A 27 7.80 11.64 0.16
CA VAL A 27 6.64 10.82 -0.19
C VAL A 27 6.47 10.74 -1.71
N PRO A 28 6.44 9.53 -2.31
CA PRO A 28 6.13 9.39 -3.72
C PRO A 28 4.63 9.59 -3.99
N GLY A 29 4.31 10.11 -5.18
CA GLY A 29 2.98 9.92 -5.75
C GLY A 29 2.81 8.46 -6.19
N PHE A 30 2.01 7.67 -5.45
CA PHE A 30 1.69 6.31 -5.86
C PHE A 30 0.66 6.29 -7.00
N ARG A 31 0.88 5.43 -8.01
CA ARG A 31 -0.02 5.25 -9.16
C ARG A 31 -0.15 3.76 -9.56
N CYS A 32 -1.21 3.44 -10.30
CA CYS A 32 -1.38 2.14 -10.97
C CYS A 32 -2.27 2.30 -12.23
N PRO A 33 -2.02 1.57 -13.33
CA PRO A 33 -0.84 0.75 -13.62
C PRO A 33 0.38 1.60 -14.05
N PRO A 34 1.58 1.01 -14.19
CA PRO A 34 2.70 1.67 -14.84
C PRO A 34 2.37 1.98 -16.31
N ARG A 35 2.91 3.08 -16.84
CA ARG A 35 2.74 3.45 -18.26
C ARG A 35 3.68 2.70 -19.21
N VAL A 36 4.66 2.00 -18.66
CA VAL A 36 5.60 1.15 -19.41
C VAL A 36 5.02 -0.26 -19.46
N ILE A 37 4.95 -0.83 -20.66
CA ILE A 37 4.38 -2.16 -20.89
C ILE A 37 5.34 -3.24 -20.36
N GLY A 38 4.79 -4.27 -19.72
CA GLY A 38 5.53 -5.47 -19.31
C GLY A 38 6.34 -5.33 -18.02
N VAL A 39 6.29 -4.18 -17.32
CA VAL A 39 7.02 -3.97 -16.06
C VAL A 39 6.08 -3.98 -14.85
N ASP A 40 6.60 -4.47 -13.72
CA ASP A 40 5.88 -4.50 -12.45
C ASP A 40 5.86 -3.16 -11.73
N ARG A 41 6.94 -2.39 -11.86
CA ARG A 41 7.14 -1.11 -11.19
C ARG A 41 7.89 -0.14 -12.08
N THR A 42 7.51 1.12 -12.00
CA THR A 42 8.32 2.23 -12.51
C THR A 42 8.53 3.28 -11.42
N VAL A 43 9.73 3.86 -11.37
CA VAL A 43 10.05 5.01 -10.52
C VAL A 43 10.44 6.16 -11.43
N ARG A 44 9.76 7.30 -11.31
CA ARG A 44 10.07 8.52 -12.06
C ARG A 44 10.35 9.66 -11.08
N ARG A 45 11.56 10.20 -11.10
CA ARG A 45 11.93 11.36 -10.29
C ARG A 45 11.33 12.63 -10.89
N ALA A 46 10.95 13.58 -10.04
CA ALA A 46 10.49 14.88 -10.50
C ALA A 46 11.66 15.67 -11.11
N PRO A 47 11.39 16.52 -12.12
CA PRO A 47 12.36 17.53 -12.55
C PRO A 47 12.78 18.39 -11.36
N GLY A 48 14.09 18.62 -11.17
CA GLY A 48 14.61 19.35 -9.99
C GLY A 48 14.88 18.48 -8.76
N GLY A 49 14.65 17.17 -8.82
CA GLY A 49 15.20 16.19 -7.86
C GLY A 49 14.39 15.95 -6.58
N VAL A 50 13.39 16.78 -6.28
CA VAL A 50 12.52 16.60 -5.10
C VAL A 50 11.23 15.89 -5.49
N GLY A 51 11.00 14.71 -4.94
CA GLY A 51 9.77 13.95 -5.20
C GLY A 51 9.83 13.06 -6.43
N GLY A 52 8.74 12.33 -6.65
CA GLY A 52 8.63 11.41 -7.76
C GLY A 52 7.35 10.60 -7.73
N VAL A 53 7.19 9.75 -8.74
CA VAL A 53 6.06 8.83 -8.89
C VAL A 53 6.58 7.41 -8.81
N VAL A 54 5.90 6.58 -8.02
CA VAL A 54 6.05 5.14 -8.01
C VAL A 54 4.76 4.56 -8.58
N ALA A 55 4.84 3.93 -9.75
CA ALA A 55 3.69 3.24 -10.34
C ALA A 55 3.89 1.72 -10.26
N VAL A 56 2.84 0.98 -9.87
CA VAL A 56 2.90 -0.47 -9.67
C VAL A 56 1.78 -1.21 -10.42
N ARG A 57 2.08 -2.42 -10.87
CA ARG A 57 1.12 -3.33 -11.52
C ARG A 57 0.34 -4.11 -10.46
N LEU A 58 -0.99 -4.07 -10.56
CA LEU A 58 -1.92 -4.80 -9.68
C LEU A 58 -2.43 -6.11 -10.28
N THR A 59 -2.53 -6.19 -11.60
CA THR A 59 -3.10 -7.34 -12.32
C THR A 59 -2.14 -8.51 -12.36
N ASP A 60 -2.68 -9.74 -12.30
CA ASP A 60 -1.95 -11.01 -12.39
C ASP A 60 -0.87 -11.20 -11.31
N ARG A 61 -1.01 -10.51 -10.18
CA ARG A 61 -0.05 -10.53 -9.07
C ARG A 61 -0.77 -10.46 -7.72
N PRO A 62 -0.22 -11.10 -6.67
CA PRO A 62 -0.74 -10.90 -5.33
C PRO A 62 -0.55 -9.44 -4.91
N PHE A 63 -1.52 -8.90 -4.16
CA PHE A 63 -1.48 -7.50 -3.71
C PHE A 63 -0.24 -7.19 -2.87
N THR A 64 0.28 -8.16 -2.12
CA THR A 64 1.52 -8.04 -1.34
C THR A 64 2.74 -7.76 -2.22
N ALA A 65 2.79 -8.26 -3.45
CA ALA A 65 3.87 -7.95 -4.39
C ALA A 65 3.81 -6.48 -4.84
N ALA A 66 2.60 -5.94 -5.07
CA ALA A 66 2.42 -4.52 -5.36
C ALA A 66 2.84 -3.64 -4.15
N VAL A 67 2.50 -4.05 -2.92
CA VAL A 67 2.95 -3.35 -1.70
C VAL A 67 4.48 -3.38 -1.58
N SER A 68 5.11 -4.53 -1.84
CA SER A 68 6.57 -4.64 -1.87
C SER A 68 7.18 -3.66 -2.88
N ASP A 69 6.59 -3.56 -4.07
CA ASP A 69 7.01 -2.61 -5.09
C ASP A 69 6.83 -1.15 -4.67
N MET A 70 5.76 -0.82 -3.94
CA MET A 70 5.56 0.51 -3.37
C MET A 70 6.66 0.86 -2.35
N ILE A 71 6.98 -0.08 -1.44
CA ILE A 71 8.02 0.08 -0.42
C ILE A 71 9.40 0.26 -1.06
N GLU A 72 9.77 -0.60 -2.01
CA GLU A 72 11.04 -0.48 -2.73
C GLU A 72 11.10 0.80 -3.57
N GLY A 73 9.96 1.27 -4.08
CA GLY A 73 9.87 2.57 -4.75
C GLY A 73 10.25 3.73 -3.83
N VAL A 74 9.85 3.70 -2.55
CA VAL A 74 10.25 4.70 -1.54
C VAL A 74 11.76 4.68 -1.32
N VAL A 75 12.33 3.48 -1.13
CA VAL A 75 13.77 3.29 -0.90
C VAL A 75 14.59 3.86 -2.06
N VAL A 76 14.23 3.49 -3.30
CA VAL A 76 14.91 3.95 -4.52
C VAL A 76 14.72 5.46 -4.74
N LEU A 77 13.52 5.98 -4.49
CA LEU A 77 13.26 7.41 -4.67
C LEU A 77 14.08 8.27 -3.70
N ASN A 78 14.16 7.85 -2.44
CA ASN A 78 14.88 8.54 -1.37
C ASN A 78 16.38 8.23 -1.34
N ASN A 79 16.88 7.41 -2.28
CA ASN A 79 18.29 7.02 -2.37
C ASN A 79 18.85 6.45 -1.06
N LEU A 80 18.06 5.64 -0.36
CA LEU A 80 18.46 5.08 0.92
C LEU A 80 19.47 3.95 0.71
N ALA A 81 20.53 3.98 1.51
CA ALA A 81 21.55 2.92 1.58
C ALA A 81 21.41 2.13 2.90
N PRO A 82 22.01 0.93 3.00
CA PRO A 82 22.12 0.23 4.28
C PRO A 82 22.86 1.10 5.32
N PRO A 83 22.46 1.05 6.62
CA PRO A 83 21.39 0.23 7.19
C PRO A 83 19.99 0.90 7.11
N GLU A 84 19.91 2.15 6.67
CA GLU A 84 18.68 2.93 6.73
C GLU A 84 17.58 2.36 5.83
N ALA A 85 17.97 1.86 4.65
CA ALA A 85 17.04 1.18 3.75
C ALA A 85 16.30 0.02 4.44
N ASP A 86 16.97 -0.76 5.30
CA ASP A 86 16.38 -1.92 5.98
C ASP A 86 15.46 -1.51 7.13
N ARG A 87 15.81 -0.43 7.84
CA ARG A 87 14.94 0.17 8.88
C ARG A 87 13.65 0.69 8.25
N VAL A 88 13.75 1.38 7.13
CA VAL A 88 12.59 1.92 6.42
C VAL A 88 11.71 0.80 5.85
N ARG A 89 12.30 -0.25 5.24
CA ARG A 89 11.53 -1.43 4.83
C ARG A 89 10.76 -2.05 5.99
N THR A 90 11.44 -2.24 7.12
CA THR A 90 10.83 -2.81 8.33
C THR A 90 9.68 -1.94 8.84
N LEU A 91 9.89 -0.62 8.91
CA LEU A 91 8.86 0.35 9.33
C LEU A 91 7.62 0.26 8.42
N LEU A 92 7.82 0.36 7.11
CA LEU A 92 6.70 0.40 6.16
C LEU A 92 5.94 -0.93 6.11
N TRP A 93 6.62 -2.07 6.22
CA TRP A 93 5.96 -3.36 6.36
C TRP A 93 5.15 -3.46 7.65
N ARG A 94 5.65 -2.97 8.78
CA ARG A 94 4.87 -2.91 10.03
C ARG A 94 3.60 -2.09 9.88
N SER A 95 3.68 -0.90 9.27
CA SER A 95 2.49 -0.08 8.99
C SER A 95 1.45 -0.83 8.16
N MET A 96 1.88 -1.58 7.15
CA MET A 96 0.99 -2.38 6.31
C MET A 96 0.37 -3.56 7.05
N LEU A 97 1.11 -4.24 7.93
CA LEU A 97 0.57 -5.32 8.76
C LEU A 97 -0.55 -4.82 9.68
N HIS A 98 -0.35 -3.66 10.34
CA HIS A 98 -1.38 -3.06 11.18
C HIS A 98 -2.65 -2.73 10.38
N PHE A 99 -2.49 -2.19 9.17
CA PHE A 99 -3.61 -1.90 8.27
C PHE A 99 -4.37 -3.16 7.86
N THR A 100 -3.68 -4.23 7.46
CA THR A 100 -4.33 -5.49 7.08
C THR A 100 -5.12 -6.10 8.23
N VAL A 101 -4.56 -6.09 9.45
CA VAL A 101 -5.27 -6.58 10.65
C VAL A 101 -6.54 -5.77 10.91
N GLN A 102 -6.47 -4.43 10.82
CA GLN A 102 -7.64 -3.57 11.02
C GLN A 102 -8.77 -3.84 10.02
N LEU A 103 -8.45 -3.99 8.72
CA LEU A 103 -9.45 -4.33 7.70
C LEU A 103 -10.15 -5.67 7.98
N THR A 104 -9.40 -6.69 8.39
CA THR A 104 -9.98 -8.00 8.72
C THR A 104 -10.89 -7.93 9.94
N ALA A 105 -10.54 -7.14 10.97
CA ALA A 105 -11.37 -6.95 12.16
C ALA A 105 -12.69 -6.24 11.82
N THR A 106 -12.66 -5.16 11.03
CA THR A 106 -13.87 -4.44 10.60
C THR A 106 -14.78 -5.29 9.73
N THR A 107 -14.21 -6.14 8.87
CA THR A 107 -14.98 -7.08 8.02
C THR A 107 -15.67 -8.17 8.86
N ASN A 108 -14.99 -8.71 9.87
CA ASN A 108 -15.59 -9.71 10.77
C ASN A 108 -16.72 -9.11 11.63
N ASP A 109 -16.56 -7.88 12.11
CA ASP A 109 -17.55 -7.21 12.96
C ASP A 109 -18.83 -6.84 12.19
N SER A 110 -18.68 -6.41 10.93
CA SER A 110 -19.81 -6.13 10.04
C SER A 110 -20.55 -7.40 9.59
N HIS A 111 -19.87 -8.55 9.45
CA HIS A 111 -20.52 -9.83 9.19
C HIS A 111 -21.29 -10.34 10.41
N ARG A 112 -20.72 -10.19 11.61
CA ARG A 112 -21.35 -10.62 12.87
C ARG A 112 -22.60 -9.80 13.23
N SER A 113 -22.62 -8.53 12.85
CA SER A 113 -23.78 -7.65 13.06
C SER A 113 -24.97 -7.97 12.13
N ALA A 114 -24.71 -8.53 10.94
CA ALA A 114 -25.74 -8.88 9.95
C ALA A 114 -26.47 -10.22 10.24
N ASP A 115 -25.87 -11.10 11.05
CA ASP A 115 -26.42 -12.44 11.35
C ASP A 115 -27.46 -12.45 12.50
N THR A 116 -27.69 -11.31 13.16
CA THR A 116 -28.63 -11.23 14.31
C THR A 116 -30.10 -11.05 13.89
N GLY A 117 -30.44 -11.26 12.62
CA GLY A 117 -31.75 -10.96 12.05
C GLY A 117 -32.64 -12.17 11.76
N VAL A 118 -32.95 -13.01 12.75
CA VAL A 118 -34.08 -13.96 12.62
C VAL A 118 -34.87 -14.03 13.93
N PRO A 119 -36.10 -13.48 13.99
CA PRO A 119 -37.09 -14.01 14.91
C PRO A 119 -37.72 -15.25 14.28
N ARG A 120 -37.39 -16.43 14.81
CA ARG A 120 -38.25 -17.62 14.69
C ARG A 120 -39.49 -17.33 15.52
N VAL A 121 -40.64 -17.19 14.88
CA VAL A 121 -41.94 -17.33 15.53
C VAL A 121 -42.78 -18.31 14.73
N ALA A 122 -43.47 -19.16 15.48
CA ALA A 122 -44.03 -20.47 15.18
C ALA A 122 -45.22 -20.48 14.22
#